data_AF-A0A7V9L1H0-F1
#
_entry.id   AF-A0A7V9L1H0-F1
#
_cell.length_a   1.000
_cell.length_b   1.000
_cell.length_c   1.000
_cell.angle_alpha   90.00
_cell.angle_beta   90.00
_cell.angle_gamma   90.00
#
_symmetry.space_group_name_H-M   'P 1'
#
loop_
_entity.id
_entity.type
_entity.pdbx_description
1 polymer ?
#
loop_
_entity_poly.entity_id
_entity_poly.type
_entity_poly.pdbx_seq_one_letter_code
_entity_poly.pdbx_strand_id
1 'polypeptide(L)'
;MRWFVVLLVACGSSSNPRDVPDDHRLHDLSSETSHAKYVRYGGKAVSLADVPVVADKLGLPVSGTADVMIDVTIPKTFGSPDYSKSSGSASITCTKCGVGDHKAKLAIDSGYFASVDFGQLTIDHLEATMTIVNGKLTSSWKLTSPDLEVQVALEAELALTFENSVVRGCIRFRPTALLRKRDPKMHDLLSLTGAARDDEGFDHITLAGTVDGLRRLAQLCDARPRRPS
;
A
#
# COMPACT_ATOMS: atom_id res chain seq x y z
N MET A 1 -53.93 42.52 6.90
CA MET A 1 -53.36 41.19 7.22
C MET A 1 -52.40 40.84 6.07
N ARG A 2 -51.08 41.03 6.19
CA ARG A 2 -50.08 40.02 6.64
C ARG A 2 -50.46 38.63 6.09
N TRP A 3 -49.69 37.99 5.22
CA TRP A 3 -48.43 37.30 5.57
C TRP A 3 -47.48 37.18 4.36
N PHE A 4 -46.18 37.33 4.64
CA PHE A 4 -45.03 36.98 3.79
C PHE A 4 -44.89 35.45 3.70
N VAL A 5 -44.63 34.92 2.51
CA VAL A 5 -43.99 33.60 2.36
C VAL A 5 -42.69 33.83 1.59
N VAL A 6 -41.60 33.94 2.34
CA VAL A 6 -40.23 33.88 1.82
C VAL A 6 -39.90 32.40 1.67
N LEU A 7 -39.88 31.92 0.43
CA LEU A 7 -39.28 30.63 0.10
C LEU A 7 -37.75 30.81 0.11
N LEU A 8 -37.13 30.46 1.24
CA LEU A 8 -35.69 30.21 1.32
C LEU A 8 -35.42 28.91 0.54
N VAL A 9 -35.09 29.05 -0.74
CA VAL A 9 -34.39 28.00 -1.47
C VAL A 9 -32.95 28.01 -0.94
N ALA A 10 -32.68 27.15 0.04
CA ALA A 10 -31.33 26.83 0.42
C ALA A 10 -30.70 26.05 -0.76
N CYS A 11 -29.96 26.75 -1.60
CA CYS A 11 -28.94 26.12 -2.45
C CYS A 11 -27.86 25.55 -1.51
N GLY A 12 -28.10 24.36 -0.97
CA GLY A 12 -27.05 23.55 -0.40
C GLY A 12 -26.07 23.25 -1.52
N SER A 13 -24.85 23.78 -1.41
CA SER A 13 -23.74 23.40 -2.27
C SER A 13 -23.73 21.88 -2.38
N SER A 14 -24.00 21.37 -3.58
CA SER A 14 -23.83 19.98 -3.95
C SER A 14 -22.33 19.69 -3.92
N SER A 15 -21.77 19.51 -2.72
CA SER A 15 -20.46 18.89 -2.55
C SER A 15 -20.55 17.54 -3.25
N ASN A 16 -19.62 17.28 -4.14
CA ASN A 16 -19.59 16.04 -4.89
C ASN A 16 -19.55 14.91 -3.84
N PRO A 17 -20.32 13.82 -3.93
CA PRO A 17 -20.22 12.68 -2.99
C PRO A 17 -18.85 11.96 -3.01
N ARG A 18 -17.85 12.56 -3.69
CA ARG A 18 -16.43 12.21 -3.73
C ARG A 18 -15.54 13.17 -2.94
N ASP A 19 -16.08 14.30 -2.46
CA ASP A 19 -15.33 15.26 -1.66
C ASP A 19 -15.17 14.72 -0.24
N VAL A 20 -13.95 14.33 0.07
CA VAL A 20 -13.56 13.87 1.40
C VAL A 20 -13.40 15.08 2.32
N PRO A 21 -14.05 15.10 3.50
CA PRO A 21 -13.87 16.16 4.48
C PRO A 21 -12.40 16.31 4.89
N ASP A 22 -11.95 17.55 5.06
CA ASP A 22 -10.62 17.85 5.58
C ASP A 22 -10.67 18.00 7.11
N ASP A 23 -10.84 16.87 7.79
CA ASP A 23 -10.96 16.81 9.26
C ASP A 23 -9.91 15.89 9.92
N HIS A 24 -8.89 15.49 9.15
CA HIS A 24 -7.80 14.59 9.57
C HIS A 24 -8.25 13.20 9.99
N ARG A 25 -9.44 12.77 9.54
CA ARG A 25 -9.98 11.45 9.82
C ARG A 25 -10.11 10.63 8.54
N LEU A 26 -9.99 9.32 8.70
CA LEU A 26 -10.36 8.39 7.65
C LEU A 26 -11.88 8.22 7.66
N HIS A 27 -12.52 8.49 6.54
CA HIS A 27 -13.95 8.29 6.34
C HIS A 27 -14.18 6.98 5.59
N ASP A 28 -15.00 6.10 6.16
CA ASP A 28 -15.55 4.95 5.45
C ASP A 28 -16.88 5.35 4.81
N LEU A 29 -16.87 5.40 3.48
CA LEU A 29 -18.05 5.69 2.64
C LEU A 29 -18.47 4.45 1.86
N SER A 30 -18.04 3.27 2.32
CA SER A 30 -18.34 2.01 1.67
C SER A 30 -19.84 1.72 1.71
N SER A 31 -20.34 1.12 0.64
CA SER A 31 -21.74 0.73 0.53
C SER A 31 -21.85 -0.59 -0.20
N GLU A 32 -22.99 -1.25 -0.04
CA GLU A 32 -23.23 -2.56 -0.63
C GLU A 32 -24.64 -2.63 -1.20
N THR A 33 -24.75 -3.22 -2.38
CA THR A 33 -26.02 -3.45 -3.08
C THR A 33 -26.18 -4.93 -3.39
N SER A 34 -27.30 -5.31 -4.01
CA SER A 34 -27.49 -6.64 -4.57
C SER A 34 -26.47 -6.99 -5.68
N HIS A 35 -25.89 -5.99 -6.35
CA HIS A 35 -25.08 -6.18 -7.56
C HIS A 35 -23.60 -5.89 -7.37
N ALA A 36 -23.21 -5.13 -6.35
CA ALA A 36 -21.82 -4.75 -6.12
C ALA A 36 -21.58 -4.33 -4.67
N LYS A 37 -20.32 -4.46 -4.25
CA LYS A 37 -19.74 -3.80 -3.08
C LYS A 37 -18.91 -2.61 -3.57
N TYR A 38 -19.15 -1.45 -3.00
CA TYR A 38 -18.38 -0.23 -3.22
C TYR A 38 -17.52 0.00 -1.98
N VAL A 39 -16.21 -0.09 -2.14
CA VAL A 39 -15.24 0.16 -1.09
C VAL A 39 -14.70 1.56 -1.29
N ARG A 40 -15.05 2.48 -0.39
CA ARG A 40 -14.58 3.86 -0.47
C ARG A 40 -14.04 4.34 0.86
N TYR A 41 -12.78 4.73 0.84
CA TYR A 41 -12.13 5.40 1.95
C TYR A 41 -11.50 6.69 1.49
N GLY A 42 -11.54 7.70 2.35
CA GLY A 42 -10.93 8.98 2.05
C GLY A 42 -10.50 9.69 3.32
N GLY A 43 -9.35 10.33 3.29
CA GLY A 43 -8.97 11.30 4.32
C GLY A 43 -7.79 12.14 3.88
N LYS A 44 -7.68 13.35 4.41
CA LYS A 44 -6.52 14.24 4.23
C LYS A 44 -5.73 14.36 5.51
N ALA A 45 -4.41 14.25 5.42
CA ALA A 45 -3.49 14.27 6.56
C ALA A 45 -3.96 13.37 7.72
N VAL A 46 -4.43 12.16 7.39
CA VAL A 46 -4.81 11.14 8.36
C VAL A 46 -3.56 10.61 9.03
N SER A 47 -3.57 10.43 10.35
CA SER A 47 -2.50 9.74 11.06
C SER A 47 -2.27 8.34 10.46
N LEU A 48 -1.04 8.03 10.05
CA LEU A 48 -0.70 6.72 9.49
C LEU A 48 -0.93 5.58 10.49
N ALA A 49 -0.88 5.87 11.79
CA ALA A 49 -1.19 4.93 12.85
C ALA A 49 -2.68 4.52 12.88
N ASP A 50 -3.56 5.38 12.36
CA ASP A 50 -5.01 5.14 12.31
C ASP A 50 -5.44 4.43 11.02
N VAL A 51 -4.52 4.17 10.09
CA VAL A 51 -4.79 3.44 8.84
C VAL A 51 -4.67 1.93 9.09
N PRO A 52 -5.79 1.17 9.14
CA PRO A 52 -5.78 -0.21 9.66
C PRO A 52 -4.84 -1.17 8.90
N VAL A 53 -4.73 -0.99 7.58
CA VAL A 53 -3.89 -1.84 6.72
C VAL A 53 -2.40 -1.65 7.01
N VAL A 54 -1.99 -0.45 7.41
CA VAL A 54 -0.57 -0.10 7.59
C VAL A 54 -0.08 -0.63 8.94
N ALA A 55 -0.83 -0.39 10.01
CA ALA A 55 -0.45 -0.80 11.37
C ALA A 55 -0.43 -2.35 11.53
N ASP A 56 -1.44 -3.05 11.02
CA ASP A 56 -1.61 -4.48 11.30
C ASP A 56 -0.75 -5.39 10.42
N LYS A 57 -0.39 -4.95 9.20
CA LYS A 57 0.31 -5.80 8.22
C LYS A 57 1.81 -5.58 8.14
N LEU A 58 2.30 -4.38 8.45
CA LEU A 58 3.75 -4.11 8.42
C LEU A 58 4.45 -4.64 9.67
N GLY A 59 3.74 -4.85 10.78
CA GLY A 59 4.35 -5.29 12.04
C GLY A 59 5.36 -4.29 12.61
N LEU A 60 5.40 -3.07 12.07
CA LEU A 60 6.30 -1.99 12.44
C LEU A 60 5.47 -0.75 12.76
N PRO A 61 5.78 -0.01 13.83
CA PRO A 61 5.17 1.29 14.10
C PRO A 61 5.36 2.23 12.92
N VAL A 62 4.32 2.97 12.57
CA VAL A 62 4.36 4.00 11.55
C VAL A 62 3.99 5.35 12.16
N SER A 63 4.60 6.41 11.66
CA SER A 63 4.37 7.78 12.14
C SER A 63 4.19 8.76 10.99
N GLY A 64 3.58 9.90 11.28
CA GLY A 64 3.29 10.94 10.30
C GLY A 64 1.86 10.85 9.78
N THR A 65 1.57 11.66 8.77
CA THR A 65 0.23 11.79 8.19
C THR A 65 0.23 11.49 6.71
N ALA A 66 -0.85 10.91 6.20
CA ALA A 66 -1.04 10.61 4.80
C ALA A 66 -2.38 11.09 4.28
N ASP A 67 -2.38 11.48 3.01
CA ASP A 67 -3.59 11.61 2.21
C ASP A 67 -3.93 10.23 1.66
N VAL A 68 -5.16 9.77 1.90
CA VAL A 68 -5.63 8.44 1.53
C VAL A 68 -6.88 8.59 0.68
N MET A 69 -6.90 7.89 -0.45
CA MET A 69 -8.08 7.76 -1.28
C MET A 69 -8.16 6.34 -1.81
N ILE A 70 -9.29 5.67 -1.59
CA ILE A 70 -9.59 4.33 -2.08
C ILE A 70 -11.00 4.41 -2.66
N ASP A 71 -11.17 4.01 -3.92
CA ASP A 71 -12.47 3.91 -4.57
C ASP A 71 -12.47 2.68 -5.47
N VAL A 72 -13.01 1.57 -4.97
CA VAL A 72 -13.02 0.27 -5.65
C VAL A 72 -14.44 -0.26 -5.71
N THR A 73 -14.87 -0.64 -6.91
CA THR A 73 -16.11 -1.36 -7.15
C THR A 73 -15.82 -2.83 -7.35
N ILE A 74 -16.46 -3.68 -6.57
CA ILE A 74 -16.37 -5.14 -6.65
C ILE A 74 -17.77 -5.66 -7.00
N PRO A 75 -18.01 -6.05 -8.27
CA PRO A 75 -19.28 -6.64 -8.66
C PRO A 75 -19.59 -7.91 -7.89
N LYS A 76 -20.86 -8.28 -7.82
CA LYS A 76 -21.31 -9.55 -7.25
C LYS A 76 -21.77 -10.49 -8.36
N THR A 77 -21.31 -11.73 -8.30
CA THR A 77 -21.76 -12.84 -9.15
C THR A 77 -22.43 -13.87 -8.25
N PHE A 78 -23.69 -14.21 -8.52
CA PHE A 78 -24.51 -15.08 -7.65
C PHE A 78 -24.55 -14.64 -6.17
N GLY A 79 -24.62 -13.32 -5.94
CA GLY A 79 -24.68 -12.74 -4.59
C GLY A 79 -23.34 -12.66 -3.84
N SER A 80 -22.26 -13.21 -4.40
CA SER A 80 -20.92 -13.17 -3.79
C SER A 80 -20.01 -12.18 -4.52
N PRO A 81 -19.06 -11.51 -3.82
CA PRO A 81 -18.07 -10.65 -4.47
C PRO A 81 -17.29 -11.39 -5.57
N ASP A 82 -17.06 -10.72 -6.69
CA ASP A 82 -16.33 -11.21 -7.84
C ASP A 82 -15.16 -10.27 -8.14
N TYR A 83 -14.00 -10.57 -7.55
CA TYR A 83 -12.83 -9.70 -7.66
C TYR A 83 -12.30 -9.62 -9.10
N SER A 84 -12.51 -10.67 -9.90
CA SER A 84 -12.11 -10.74 -11.32
C SER A 84 -12.80 -9.71 -12.22
N LYS A 85 -13.87 -9.08 -11.72
CA LYS A 85 -14.59 -8.01 -12.43
C LYS A 85 -14.43 -6.64 -11.77
N SER A 86 -13.54 -6.52 -10.79
CA SER A 86 -13.38 -5.27 -10.03
C SER A 86 -12.78 -4.17 -10.89
N SER A 87 -13.08 -2.92 -10.50
CA SER A 87 -12.49 -1.73 -11.08
C SER A 87 -12.36 -0.62 -10.04
N GLY A 88 -11.42 0.30 -10.24
CA GLY A 88 -11.23 1.43 -9.34
C GLY A 88 -9.77 1.79 -9.16
N SER A 89 -9.48 2.54 -8.10
CA SER A 89 -8.14 2.98 -7.77
C SER A 89 -7.94 3.16 -6.27
N ALA A 90 -6.69 3.21 -5.86
CA ALA A 90 -6.28 3.70 -4.56
C ALA A 90 -5.02 4.55 -4.70
N SER A 91 -4.87 5.53 -3.81
CA SER A 91 -3.67 6.32 -3.66
C SER A 91 -3.41 6.62 -2.19
N ILE A 92 -2.14 6.55 -1.79
CA ILE A 92 -1.66 6.98 -0.49
C ILE A 92 -0.45 7.85 -0.73
N THR A 93 -0.49 9.08 -0.20
CA THR A 93 0.64 10.00 -0.28
C THR A 93 0.99 10.47 1.11
N CYS A 94 2.27 10.40 1.47
CA CYS A 94 2.76 10.91 2.74
C CYS A 94 4.00 11.77 2.51
N THR A 95 4.09 12.86 3.28
CA THR A 95 5.27 13.71 3.34
C THR A 95 5.77 13.73 4.79
N LYS A 96 7.04 13.42 5.01
CA LYS A 96 7.66 13.29 6.35
C LYS A 96 7.01 12.21 7.24
N CYS A 97 6.96 10.98 6.74
CA CYS A 97 6.56 9.80 7.54
C CYS A 97 7.75 9.18 8.27
N GLY A 98 7.45 8.24 9.16
CA GLY A 98 8.43 7.33 9.73
C GLY A 98 7.93 5.88 9.74
N VAL A 99 8.87 4.95 9.67
CA VAL A 99 8.65 3.51 9.93
C VAL A 99 9.66 3.06 10.98
N GLY A 100 9.19 2.35 12.00
CA GLY A 100 9.99 1.92 13.14
C GLY A 100 10.06 2.95 14.27
N ASP A 101 10.39 2.46 15.47
CA ASP A 101 10.48 3.24 16.71
C ASP A 101 11.77 2.94 17.50
N HIS A 102 12.77 2.32 16.83
CA HIS A 102 14.00 1.78 17.42
C HIS A 102 13.81 0.62 18.42
N LYS A 103 12.59 0.10 18.59
CA LYS A 103 12.28 -1.03 19.48
C LYS A 103 11.66 -2.20 18.74
N ALA A 104 10.98 -1.90 17.63
CA ALA A 104 10.37 -2.88 16.77
C ALA A 104 11.40 -3.90 16.29
N LYS A 105 10.99 -5.16 16.19
CA LYS A 105 11.85 -6.24 15.72
C LYS A 105 11.30 -6.80 14.43
N LEU A 106 12.17 -6.96 13.44
CA LEU A 106 11.86 -7.75 12.26
C LEU A 106 12.05 -9.22 12.59
N ALA A 107 10.96 -9.99 12.44
CA ALA A 107 11.04 -11.44 12.38
C ALA A 107 11.62 -11.81 11.00
N ILE A 108 12.81 -12.38 10.99
CA ILE A 108 13.43 -12.91 9.77
C ILE A 108 13.25 -14.42 9.84
N ASP A 109 12.49 -14.98 8.90
CA ASP A 109 12.34 -16.42 8.76
C ASP A 109 13.60 -17.04 8.12
N SER A 110 14.73 -16.83 8.78
CA SER A 110 16.00 -17.47 8.49
C SER A 110 16.43 -18.12 9.79
N GLY A 111 16.56 -19.44 9.82
CA GLY A 111 16.76 -20.26 11.02
C GLY A 111 17.99 -19.94 11.91
N TYR A 112 18.70 -18.84 11.65
CA TYR A 112 19.85 -18.34 12.40
C TYR A 112 19.58 -17.05 13.19
N PHE A 113 18.58 -16.25 12.83
CA PHE A 113 18.28 -14.96 13.48
C PHE A 113 16.81 -14.92 13.90
N ALA A 114 16.53 -15.11 15.19
CA ALA A 114 15.15 -15.18 15.70
C ALA A 114 14.40 -13.85 15.64
N SER A 115 15.11 -12.72 15.70
CA SER A 115 14.54 -11.37 15.58
C SER A 115 15.69 -10.35 15.50
N VAL A 116 15.61 -9.37 14.60
CA VAL A 116 16.60 -8.28 14.52
C VAL A 116 15.93 -6.95 14.84
N ASP A 117 16.58 -6.13 15.66
CA ASP A 117 16.08 -4.79 15.97
C ASP A 117 16.00 -3.97 14.67
N PHE A 118 14.82 -3.43 14.40
CA PHE A 118 14.59 -2.51 13.31
C PHE A 118 14.80 -1.09 13.84
N GLY A 119 15.65 -0.34 13.14
CA GLY A 119 15.86 1.07 13.42
C GLY A 119 14.63 1.92 13.10
N GLN A 120 14.85 3.22 12.99
CA GLN A 120 13.85 4.14 12.46
C GLN A 120 14.26 4.55 11.05
N LEU A 121 13.30 4.53 10.13
CA LEU A 121 13.44 5.06 8.79
C LEU A 121 12.57 6.29 8.64
N THR A 122 13.20 7.45 8.40
CA THR A 122 12.48 8.66 8.01
C THR A 122 12.19 8.59 6.53
N ILE A 123 10.95 8.87 6.14
CA ILE A 123 10.48 8.89 4.76
C ILE A 123 10.14 10.34 4.42
N ASP A 124 10.92 10.95 3.52
CA ASP A 124 10.65 12.32 3.08
C ASP A 124 9.36 12.35 2.26
N HIS A 125 9.19 11.36 1.38
CA HIS A 125 8.03 11.23 0.54
C HIS A 125 7.70 9.78 0.23
N LEU A 126 6.42 9.42 0.35
CA LEU A 126 5.86 8.17 -0.13
C LEU A 126 4.71 8.50 -1.07
N GLU A 127 4.72 7.89 -2.25
CA GLU A 127 3.61 7.89 -3.18
C GLU A 127 3.31 6.43 -3.55
N ALA A 128 2.14 5.94 -3.17
CA ALA A 128 1.65 4.62 -3.54
C ALA A 128 0.36 4.79 -4.34
N THR A 129 0.30 4.18 -5.52
CA THR A 129 -0.87 4.19 -6.38
C THR A 129 -1.25 2.78 -6.78
N MET A 130 -2.54 2.56 -6.98
CA MET A 130 -3.11 1.30 -7.43
C MET A 130 -4.25 1.61 -8.38
N THR A 131 -4.35 0.87 -9.48
CA THR A 131 -5.48 0.90 -10.40
C THR A 131 -5.95 -0.51 -10.67
N ILE A 132 -7.27 -0.70 -10.75
CA ILE A 132 -7.90 -1.96 -11.11
C ILE A 132 -8.77 -1.72 -12.34
N VAL A 133 -8.54 -2.51 -13.40
CA VAL A 133 -9.35 -2.49 -14.62
C VAL A 133 -9.74 -3.92 -14.97
N ASN A 134 -11.03 -4.24 -14.85
CA ASN A 134 -11.58 -5.55 -15.18
C ASN A 134 -10.80 -6.70 -14.52
N GLY A 135 -10.60 -6.60 -13.21
CA GLY A 135 -9.84 -7.59 -12.44
C GLY A 135 -8.34 -7.59 -12.65
N LYS A 136 -7.78 -6.67 -13.45
CA LYS A 136 -6.32 -6.50 -13.56
C LYS A 136 -5.88 -5.35 -12.68
N LEU A 137 -5.07 -5.65 -11.68
CA LEU A 137 -4.51 -4.68 -10.75
C LEU A 137 -3.10 -4.33 -11.18
N THR A 138 -2.78 -3.04 -11.19
CA THR A 138 -1.41 -2.53 -11.25
C THR A 138 -1.19 -1.57 -10.09
N SER A 139 -0.01 -1.61 -9.49
CA SER A 139 0.34 -0.75 -8.37
C SER A 139 1.81 -0.37 -8.41
N SER A 140 2.09 0.88 -8.06
CA SER A 140 3.43 1.48 -8.06
C SER A 140 3.62 2.29 -6.79
N TRP A 141 4.71 2.02 -6.08
CA TRP A 141 5.04 2.66 -4.82
C TRP A 141 6.44 3.23 -4.96
N LYS A 142 6.60 4.51 -4.65
CA LYS A 142 7.89 5.18 -4.64
C LYS A 142 8.09 5.81 -3.27
N LEU A 143 9.18 5.42 -2.63
CA LEU A 143 9.59 5.93 -1.33
C LEU A 143 10.95 6.60 -1.48
N THR A 144 11.01 7.86 -1.09
CA THR A 144 12.23 8.66 -1.02
C THR A 144 12.59 8.90 0.43
N SER A 145 13.81 8.52 0.81
CA SER A 145 14.38 8.76 2.14
C SER A 145 15.87 9.10 1.97
N PRO A 146 16.47 9.90 2.86
CA PRO A 146 17.92 10.11 2.87
C PRO A 146 18.70 8.81 3.10
N ASP A 147 18.08 7.80 3.69
CA ASP A 147 18.71 6.55 4.10
C ASP A 147 18.46 5.39 3.15
N LEU A 148 17.37 5.45 2.39
CA LEU A 148 16.90 4.32 1.59
C LEU A 148 16.09 4.81 0.38
N GLU A 149 16.42 4.31 -0.79
CA GLU A 149 15.55 4.40 -1.95
C GLU A 149 14.75 3.10 -2.06
N VAL A 150 13.42 3.17 -2.20
CA VAL A 150 12.58 1.98 -2.46
C VAL A 150 11.59 2.25 -3.58
N GLN A 151 11.46 1.28 -4.47
CA GLN A 151 10.45 1.22 -5.52
C GLN A 151 9.76 -0.14 -5.47
N VAL A 152 8.44 -0.14 -5.45
CA VAL A 152 7.64 -1.37 -5.51
C VAL A 152 6.73 -1.30 -6.72
N ALA A 153 6.76 -2.34 -7.54
CA ALA A 153 5.80 -2.53 -8.62
C ALA A 153 5.06 -3.85 -8.39
N LEU A 154 3.75 -3.83 -8.48
CA LEU A 154 2.89 -4.99 -8.29
C LEU A 154 1.86 -5.06 -9.41
N GLU A 155 1.68 -6.24 -9.96
CA GLU A 155 0.62 -6.58 -10.89
C GLU A 155 -0.14 -7.77 -10.32
N ALA A 156 -1.47 -7.79 -10.49
CA ALA A 156 -2.25 -8.96 -10.17
C ALA A 156 -3.38 -9.22 -11.17
N GLU A 157 -3.63 -10.50 -11.41
CA GLU A 157 -4.86 -10.97 -12.04
C GLU A 157 -5.79 -11.45 -10.92
N LEU A 158 -6.84 -10.67 -10.67
CA LEU A 158 -7.80 -10.93 -9.61
C LEU A 158 -8.68 -12.12 -10.00
N ALA A 159 -8.83 -13.06 -9.06
CA ALA A 159 -9.68 -14.23 -9.23
C ALA A 159 -11.11 -13.95 -8.73
N LEU A 160 -11.99 -14.95 -8.74
CA LEU A 160 -13.33 -14.79 -8.15
C LEU A 160 -13.24 -14.45 -6.65
N THR A 161 -12.29 -15.08 -5.94
CA THR A 161 -11.95 -14.77 -4.54
C THR A 161 -10.56 -14.13 -4.48
N PHE A 162 -10.35 -13.25 -3.51
CA PHE A 162 -9.13 -12.45 -3.46
C PHE A 162 -7.87 -13.31 -3.20
N GLU A 163 -7.99 -14.31 -2.34
CA GLU A 163 -6.91 -15.22 -1.90
C GLU A 163 -6.28 -16.00 -3.07
N ASN A 164 -7.09 -16.28 -4.11
CA ASN A 164 -6.69 -17.01 -5.31
C ASN A 164 -6.13 -16.11 -6.42
N SER A 165 -6.11 -14.79 -6.22
CA SER A 165 -5.60 -13.84 -7.21
C SER A 165 -4.11 -14.06 -7.43
N VAL A 166 -3.67 -14.07 -8.69
CA VAL A 166 -2.26 -14.30 -9.04
C VAL A 166 -1.54 -12.96 -8.99
N VAL A 167 -0.49 -12.87 -8.18
CA VAL A 167 0.30 -11.66 -7.95
C VAL A 167 1.70 -11.85 -8.52
N ARG A 168 2.21 -10.78 -9.14
CA ARG A 168 3.60 -10.63 -9.54
C ARG A 168 4.08 -9.28 -9.03
N GLY A 169 5.22 -9.27 -8.37
CA GLY A 169 5.75 -8.08 -7.75
C GLY A 169 7.24 -7.98 -7.86
N CYS A 170 7.71 -6.76 -7.71
CA CYS A 170 9.10 -6.40 -7.67
C CYS A 170 9.28 -5.35 -6.58
N ILE A 171 10.20 -5.60 -5.66
CA ILE A 171 10.69 -4.62 -4.71
C ILE A 171 12.15 -4.36 -5.07
N ARG A 172 12.46 -3.11 -5.41
CA ARG A 172 13.83 -2.61 -5.60
C ARG A 172 14.15 -1.69 -4.45
N PHE A 173 15.30 -1.87 -3.83
CA PHE A 173 15.75 -0.97 -2.78
C PHE A 173 17.26 -0.77 -2.80
N ARG A 174 17.72 0.36 -2.28
CA ARG A 174 19.14 0.66 -2.16
C ARG A 174 19.40 1.47 -0.90
N PRO A 175 20.05 0.89 0.12
CA PRO A 175 20.46 1.66 1.29
C PRO A 175 21.55 2.66 0.90
N THR A 176 21.46 3.87 1.42
CA THR A 176 22.43 4.93 1.12
C THR A 176 23.64 4.87 2.05
N ALA A 177 24.69 5.63 1.71
CA ALA A 177 25.83 5.82 2.60
C ALA A 177 25.48 6.53 3.91
N LEU A 178 24.37 7.30 3.94
CA LEU A 178 23.91 7.95 5.17
C LEU A 178 23.37 6.92 6.17
N LEU A 179 22.60 5.94 5.69
CA LEU A 179 22.14 4.84 6.54
C LEU A 179 23.32 4.09 7.14
N ARG A 180 24.33 3.76 6.33
CA ARG A 180 25.54 3.07 6.82
C ARG A 180 26.24 3.83 7.95
N LYS A 181 26.30 5.16 7.86
CA LYS A 181 26.96 6.01 8.87
C LYS A 181 26.13 6.10 10.15
N ARG A 182 24.81 6.23 10.04
CA ARG A 182 23.91 6.40 11.20
C ARG A 182 23.60 5.07 11.88
N ASP A 183 23.32 4.04 11.09
CA ASP A 183 22.91 2.72 11.54
C ASP A 183 23.54 1.61 10.67
N PRO A 184 24.81 1.24 10.95
CA PRO A 184 25.50 0.17 10.24
C PRO A 184 24.77 -1.17 10.32
N LYS A 185 24.08 -1.44 11.45
CA LYS A 185 23.37 -2.72 11.65
C LYS A 185 22.19 -2.85 10.71
N MET A 186 21.36 -1.80 10.60
CA MET A 186 20.24 -1.79 9.67
C MET A 186 20.73 -1.83 8.21
N HIS A 187 21.81 -1.13 7.89
CA HIS A 187 22.43 -1.22 6.57
C HIS A 187 22.86 -2.66 6.23
N ASP A 188 23.52 -3.34 7.15
CA ASP A 188 23.98 -4.72 6.95
C ASP A 188 22.81 -5.71 6.91
N LEU A 189 21.78 -5.49 7.72
CA LEU A 189 20.55 -6.28 7.71
C LEU A 189 19.89 -6.30 6.34
N LEU A 190 19.80 -5.14 5.67
CA LEU A 190 19.25 -5.03 4.33
C LEU A 190 20.06 -5.84 3.30
N SER A 191 21.38 -5.92 3.48
CA SER A 191 22.25 -6.75 2.64
C SER A 191 22.09 -8.25 2.91
N LEU A 192 21.63 -8.64 4.11
CA LEU A 192 21.40 -10.03 4.51
C LEU A 192 20.01 -10.56 4.12
N THR A 193 19.16 -9.74 3.49
CA THR A 193 17.85 -10.18 3.01
C THR A 193 17.96 -11.33 1.98
N GLY A 194 19.12 -11.51 1.36
CA GLY A 194 19.30 -12.45 0.25
C GLY A 194 18.63 -11.95 -1.04
N ALA A 195 18.39 -10.65 -1.16
CA ALA A 195 17.98 -10.03 -2.40
C ALA A 195 19.06 -10.20 -3.49
N ALA A 196 18.64 -10.26 -4.75
CA ALA A 196 19.58 -10.24 -5.87
C ALA A 196 20.02 -8.80 -6.14
N ARG A 197 21.31 -8.55 -6.35
CA ARG A 197 21.82 -7.19 -6.60
C ARG A 197 22.14 -7.01 -8.08
N ASP A 198 21.72 -5.88 -8.65
CA ASP A 198 22.08 -5.49 -10.02
C ASP A 198 23.41 -4.74 -10.09
N ASP A 199 23.83 -4.36 -11.30
CA ASP A 199 25.04 -3.59 -11.59
C ASP A 199 24.95 -2.11 -11.18
N GLU A 200 23.73 -1.58 -11.06
CA GLU A 200 23.43 -0.23 -10.54
C GLU A 200 23.42 -0.16 -8.99
N GLY A 201 23.57 -1.30 -8.32
CA GLY A 201 23.65 -1.43 -6.86
C GLY A 201 22.29 -1.45 -6.15
N PHE A 202 21.19 -1.69 -6.86
CA PHE A 202 19.89 -1.99 -6.25
C PHE A 202 19.79 -3.46 -5.87
N ASP A 203 19.18 -3.71 -4.72
CA ASP A 203 18.71 -5.02 -4.29
C ASP A 203 17.29 -5.27 -4.79
N HIS A 204 17.03 -6.48 -5.26
CA HIS A 204 15.79 -6.91 -5.88
C HIS A 204 15.19 -8.11 -5.16
N ILE A 205 13.89 -8.01 -4.89
CA ILE A 205 13.07 -9.10 -4.41
C ILE A 205 11.89 -9.23 -5.36
N THR A 206 11.79 -10.38 -6.03
CA THR A 206 10.62 -10.71 -6.85
C THR A 206 9.57 -11.39 -5.97
N LEU A 207 8.30 -11.01 -6.13
CA LEU A 207 7.16 -11.66 -5.51
C LEU A 207 6.36 -12.39 -6.59
N ALA A 208 6.01 -13.66 -6.37
CA ALA A 208 5.23 -14.42 -7.34
C ALA A 208 4.38 -15.50 -6.68
N GLY A 209 3.15 -15.69 -7.15
CA GLY A 209 2.26 -16.75 -6.67
C GLY A 209 0.81 -16.28 -6.64
N THR A 210 -0.01 -16.96 -5.83
CA THR A 210 -1.32 -16.43 -5.44
C THR A 210 -1.17 -15.54 -4.20
N VAL A 211 -2.21 -14.80 -3.82
CA VAL A 211 -2.21 -14.02 -2.56
C VAL A 211 -1.96 -14.92 -1.35
N ASP A 212 -2.60 -16.09 -1.30
CA ASP A 212 -2.44 -17.06 -0.19
C ASP A 212 -1.12 -17.83 -0.27
N GLY A 213 -0.58 -18.02 -1.47
CA GLY A 213 0.64 -18.77 -1.75
C GLY A 213 1.80 -17.89 -2.24
N LEU A 214 1.87 -16.65 -1.75
CA LEU A 214 2.84 -15.67 -2.25
C LEU A 214 4.26 -16.07 -1.88
N ARG A 215 5.13 -16.20 -2.88
CA ARG A 215 6.54 -16.54 -2.68
C ARG A 215 7.43 -15.33 -2.87
N ARG A 216 8.40 -15.22 -1.97
CA ARG A 216 9.53 -14.30 -2.06
C ARG A 216 10.68 -14.98 -2.80
N LEU A 217 11.16 -14.37 -3.88
CA LEU A 217 12.23 -14.89 -4.73
C LEU A 217 13.42 -13.91 -4.74
N ALA A 218 14.60 -14.45 -4.48
CA ALA A 218 15.89 -13.77 -4.61
C ALA A 218 16.31 -13.65 -6.08
N GLN A 219 15.59 -12.84 -6.85
CA GLN A 219 15.77 -12.69 -8.31
C GLN A 219 15.63 -11.23 -8.72
N LEU A 220 16.42 -10.82 -9.71
CA LEU A 220 16.30 -9.50 -10.34
C LEU A 220 14.90 -9.32 -10.92
N CYS A 221 14.37 -8.12 -10.74
CA CYS A 221 13.17 -7.69 -11.41
C CYS A 221 13.48 -7.54 -12.90
N ASP A 222 13.06 -8.53 -13.69
CA ASP A 222 13.13 -8.68 -15.16
C ASP A 222 13.50 -10.12 -15.57
N ALA A 223 13.79 -11.01 -14.61
CA ALA A 223 13.74 -12.43 -14.85
C ALA A 223 12.26 -12.87 -14.92
N ARG A 224 11.70 -13.00 -16.14
CA ARG A 224 10.42 -13.72 -16.32
C ARG A 224 10.46 -15.01 -15.50
N PRO A 225 9.47 -15.30 -14.64
CA PRO A 225 9.47 -16.55 -13.89
C PRO A 225 9.57 -17.70 -14.89
N ARG A 226 10.60 -18.55 -14.77
CA ARG A 226 10.66 -19.80 -15.52
C ARG A 226 9.36 -20.55 -15.21
N ARG A 227 8.58 -20.84 -16.25
CA ARG A 227 7.38 -21.68 -16.14
C ARG A 227 7.79 -22.95 -15.40
N PRO A 228 7.07 -23.39 -14.35
CA PRO A 228 7.27 -24.74 -13.84
C PRO A 228 7.02 -25.71 -15.01
N SER A 229 8.02 -26.55 -15.27
CA SER A 229 7.98 -27.66 -16.23
C SER A 229 6.99 -28.72 -15.79
#